data_AF-A0A2V9FLQ0-F1
#
_entry.id   AF-A0A2V9FLQ0-F1
#
_cell.length_a   1.000
_cell.length_b   1.000
_cell.length_c   1.000
_cell.angle_alpha   90.00
_cell.angle_beta   90.00
_cell.angle_gamma   90.00
#
_symmetry.space_group_name_H-M   'P 1'
#
loop_
_entity.id
_entity.type
_entity.pdbx_description
1 polymer ?
#
loop_
_entity_poly.entity_id
_entity_poly.type
_entity_poly.pdbx_seq_one_letter_code
_entity_poly.pdbx_strand_id
1 'polypeptide(L)'
;MAAHPEPSLEDMLRTIALARLILGPQINVQAPPNLSYDDFPRLLDAGINDWGGISPVTRDFINPEAAWPQVAWLRSETESRGFTLRERLALYPEFVHRDEFLSLRVRKRVREVAGTDGFARDAAYAARI
;
A
#
# COMPACT_ATOMS: atom_id res chain seq x y z
N MET A 1 12.48 21.66 4.33
CA MET A 1 11.72 21.10 3.18
C MET A 1 10.29 21.64 3.09
N ALA A 2 10.06 22.95 3.29
CA ALA A 2 8.79 23.60 2.89
C ALA A 2 8.95 24.49 1.65
N ALA A 3 10.19 24.92 1.38
CA ALA A 3 10.55 25.80 0.27
C ALA A 3 11.34 25.10 -0.84
N HIS A 4 11.32 23.76 -0.85
CA HIS A 4 11.97 22.97 -1.89
C HIS A 4 10.89 22.41 -2.82
N PRO A 5 11.10 22.39 -4.15
CA PRO A 5 10.17 21.73 -5.05
C PRO A 5 10.00 20.25 -4.71
N GLU A 6 8.83 19.72 -5.07
CA GLU A 6 8.57 18.28 -5.06
C GLU A 6 9.58 17.54 -5.95
N PRO A 7 9.94 16.29 -5.60
CA PRO A 7 10.81 15.48 -6.44
C PRO A 7 10.13 15.22 -7.79
N SER A 8 10.93 15.12 -8.85
CA SER A 8 10.41 14.66 -10.12
C SER A 8 9.97 13.20 -10.02
N LEU A 9 9.05 12.78 -10.89
CA LEU A 9 8.68 11.37 -11.00
C LEU A 9 9.90 10.49 -11.30
N GLU A 10 10.85 10.95 -12.11
CA GLU A 10 12.07 10.21 -12.41
C GLU A 10 12.91 9.97 -11.16
N ASP A 11 13.06 10.99 -10.30
CA ASP A 11 13.78 10.85 -9.03
C ASP A 11 13.06 9.88 -8.09
N MET A 12 11.72 9.92 -8.06
CA MET A 12 10.92 8.96 -7.30
C MET A 12 11.12 7.53 -7.77
N LEU A 13 11.00 7.28 -9.08
CA LEU A 13 11.20 5.95 -9.68
C LEU A 13 12.62 5.43 -9.42
N ARG A 14 13.64 6.29 -9.59
CA ARG A 14 15.03 5.94 -9.31
C ARG A 14 15.24 5.59 -7.83
N THR A 15 14.64 6.37 -6.93
CA THR A 15 14.74 6.15 -5.48
C THR A 15 14.10 4.82 -5.08
N ILE A 16 12.91 4.51 -5.61
CA ILE A 16 12.21 3.25 -5.35
C ILE A 16 13.04 2.06 -5.87
N ALA A 17 13.55 2.15 -7.10
CA ALA A 17 14.37 1.09 -7.69
C ALA A 17 15.64 0.83 -6.86
N LEU A 18 16.32 1.90 -6.43
CA LEU A 18 17.48 1.77 -5.54
C LEU A 18 17.11 1.17 -4.19
N ALA A 19 15.99 1.58 -3.58
CA ALA A 19 15.51 1.00 -2.33
C ALA A 19 15.28 -0.52 -2.47
N ARG A 20 14.63 -0.95 -3.55
CA ARG A 20 14.41 -2.37 -3.86
C ARG A 20 15.73 -3.14 -3.99
N LEU A 21 16.72 -2.59 -4.69
CA LEU A 21 18.02 -3.23 -4.91
C LEU A 21 18.88 -3.29 -3.63
N ILE A 22 18.88 -2.21 -2.84
CA ILE A 22 19.75 -2.09 -1.66
C ILE A 22 19.17 -2.84 -0.47
N LEU A 23 17.86 -2.70 -0.21
CA LEU A 23 17.19 -3.30 0.94
C LEU A 23 16.77 -4.76 0.69
N GLY A 24 16.82 -5.19 -0.57
CA GLY A 24 16.53 -6.55 -0.99
C GLY A 24 15.04 -6.83 -1.22
N PRO A 25 14.72 -8.04 -1.70
CA PRO A 25 13.36 -8.39 -2.14
C PRO A 25 12.37 -8.59 -0.98
N GLN A 26 12.86 -8.78 0.24
CA GLN A 26 12.00 -9.07 1.41
C GLN A 26 11.40 -7.82 2.04
N ILE A 27 11.95 -6.63 1.77
CA ILE A 27 11.43 -5.38 2.33
C ILE A 27 10.23 -4.89 1.53
N ASN A 28 9.14 -4.55 2.22
CA ASN A 28 8.02 -3.88 1.59
C ASN A 28 8.40 -2.43 1.27
N VAL A 29 8.24 -2.05 0.01
CA VAL A 29 8.49 -0.69 -0.48
C VAL A 29 7.15 -0.11 -0.87
N GLN A 30 6.78 0.97 -0.19
CA GLN A 30 5.46 1.59 -0.30
C GLN A 30 5.57 2.95 -1.00
N ALA A 31 4.69 3.22 -1.96
CA ALA A 31 4.51 4.56 -2.52
C ALA A 31 3.01 4.84 -2.77
N PRO A 32 2.47 5.97 -2.26
CA PRO A 32 1.06 6.30 -2.40
C PRO A 32 0.75 6.76 -3.84
N PRO A 33 -0.32 6.22 -4.47
CA PRO A 33 -0.56 6.47 -5.88
C PRO A 33 -1.08 7.89 -6.18
N ASN A 34 -1.74 8.54 -5.21
CA ASN A 34 -2.29 9.90 -5.39
C ASN A 34 -1.22 10.98 -5.60
N LEU A 35 0.03 10.74 -5.17
CA LEU A 35 1.14 11.70 -5.33
C LEU A 35 1.87 11.56 -6.67
N SER A 36 1.50 10.59 -7.51
CA SER A 36 2.02 10.43 -8.87
C SER A 36 0.93 10.55 -9.93
N TYR A 37 -0.29 10.93 -9.54
CA TYR A 37 -1.44 11.16 -10.42
C TYR A 37 -1.58 10.03 -11.47
N ASP A 38 -1.74 10.36 -12.75
CA ASP A 38 -1.95 9.38 -13.83
C ASP A 38 -0.73 8.48 -14.10
N ASP A 39 0.46 8.87 -13.62
CA ASP A 39 1.70 8.12 -13.78
C ASP A 39 1.95 7.10 -12.66
N PHE A 40 1.07 7.03 -11.64
CA PHE A 40 1.23 6.09 -10.52
C PHE A 40 1.51 4.63 -10.93
N PRO A 41 0.98 4.09 -12.06
CA PRO A 41 1.23 2.70 -12.42
C PRO A 41 2.72 2.40 -12.65
N ARG A 42 3.52 3.42 -13.02
CA ARG A 42 4.97 3.29 -13.22
C ARG A 42 5.73 2.99 -11.93
N LEU A 43 5.13 3.27 -10.77
CA LEU A 43 5.74 2.96 -9.47
C LEU A 43 5.90 1.44 -9.27
N LEU A 44 5.00 0.62 -9.83
CA LEU A 44 5.14 -0.85 -9.84
C LEU A 44 6.38 -1.28 -10.61
N ASP A 45 6.63 -0.64 -11.76
CA ASP A 45 7.80 -0.94 -12.61
C ASP A 45 9.11 -0.60 -11.88
N ALA A 46 9.08 0.37 -10.95
CA ALA A 46 10.22 0.71 -10.09
C ALA A 46 10.42 -0.26 -8.92
N GLY A 47 9.45 -1.13 -8.61
CA GLY A 47 9.61 -2.20 -7.64
C GLY A 47 8.93 -1.99 -6.28
N ILE A 48 7.94 -1.09 -6.20
CA ILE A 48 7.02 -1.10 -5.06
C ILE A 48 6.23 -2.42 -5.01
N ASN A 49 5.76 -2.77 -3.83
CA ASN A 49 4.81 -3.87 -3.64
C ASN A 49 3.66 -3.49 -2.70
N ASP A 50 3.55 -2.21 -2.34
CA ASP A 50 2.47 -1.68 -1.52
C ASP A 50 2.08 -0.26 -2.00
N TRP A 51 0.80 -0.06 -2.31
CA TRP A 51 0.25 1.26 -2.62
C TRP A 51 0.03 2.12 -1.37
N GLY A 52 0.11 1.53 -0.19
CA GLY A 52 -0.13 2.21 1.06
C GLY A 52 -1.59 2.32 1.45
N GLY A 53 -1.86 3.24 2.39
CA GLY A 53 -3.21 3.49 2.86
C GLY A 53 -4.03 4.17 1.77
N ILE A 54 -5.02 3.48 1.22
CA ILE A 54 -5.98 4.01 0.25
C ILE A 54 -7.35 4.03 0.90
N SER A 55 -8.11 5.11 0.73
CA SER A 55 -9.48 5.21 1.23
C SER A 55 -10.45 5.56 0.10
N PRO A 56 -11.43 4.70 -0.20
CA PRO A 56 -12.50 5.04 -1.16
C PRO A 56 -13.57 5.96 -0.56
N VAL A 57 -13.54 6.20 0.76
CA VAL A 57 -14.62 6.88 1.49
C VAL A 57 -14.16 8.19 2.14
N THR A 58 -12.89 8.31 2.49
CA THR A 58 -12.33 9.52 3.11
C THR A 58 -11.32 10.18 2.20
N ARG A 59 -11.26 11.51 2.24
CA ARG A 59 -10.14 12.26 1.67
C ARG A 59 -8.81 11.89 2.35
N ASP A 60 -7.71 12.19 1.69
CA ASP A 60 -6.41 12.26 2.35
C ASP A 60 -6.41 13.50 3.28
N PHE A 61 -6.10 13.29 4.56
CA PHE A 61 -6.01 14.36 5.55
C PHE A 61 -4.62 15.02 5.57
N ILE A 62 -3.62 14.39 4.95
CA ILE A 62 -2.25 14.89 4.83
C ILE A 62 -2.12 15.73 3.56
N ASN A 63 -2.63 15.24 2.42
CA ASN A 63 -2.61 15.93 1.12
C ASN A 63 -4.04 16.10 0.57
N PRO A 64 -4.87 17.01 1.12
CA PRO A 64 -6.28 17.15 0.74
C PRO A 64 -6.52 17.45 -0.75
N GLU A 65 -5.53 18.01 -1.43
CA GLU A 65 -5.52 18.32 -2.86
C GLU A 65 -5.22 17.11 -3.76
N ALA A 66 -4.66 16.02 -3.20
CA ALA A 66 -4.30 14.82 -3.93
C ALA A 66 -5.31 13.70 -3.66
N ALA A 67 -6.36 13.62 -4.48
CA ALA A 67 -7.42 12.64 -4.34
C ALA A 67 -6.94 11.20 -4.56
N TRP A 68 -7.50 10.25 -3.80
CA TRP A 68 -7.24 8.83 -4.02
C TRP A 68 -7.76 8.38 -5.40
N PRO A 69 -6.99 7.60 -6.16
CA PRO A 69 -7.52 6.94 -7.36
C PRO A 69 -8.59 5.92 -6.97
N GLN A 70 -9.54 5.69 -7.88
CA GLN A 70 -10.57 4.68 -7.65
C GLN A 70 -9.95 3.28 -7.54
N VAL A 71 -10.47 2.47 -6.60
CA VAL A 71 -9.98 1.09 -6.38
C VAL A 71 -10.07 0.23 -7.63
N ALA A 72 -11.08 0.44 -8.48
CA ALA A 72 -11.21 -0.26 -9.76
C ALA A 72 -10.06 0.06 -10.73
N TRP A 73 -9.62 1.33 -10.77
CA TRP A 73 -8.49 1.74 -11.60
C TRP A 73 -7.17 1.19 -11.06
N LEU A 74 -6.94 1.29 -9.74
CA LEU A 74 -5.79 0.66 -9.08
C LEU A 74 -5.71 -0.84 -9.38
N ARG A 75 -6.85 -1.54 -9.33
CA ARG A 75 -6.93 -2.97 -9.64
C ARG A 75 -6.52 -3.24 -11.08
N SER A 76 -7.11 -2.52 -12.04
CA SER A 76 -6.81 -2.66 -13.47
C SER A 76 -5.32 -2.46 -13.76
N GLU A 77 -4.70 -1.42 -13.20
CA GLU A 77 -3.28 -1.09 -13.43
C GLU A 77 -2.32 -2.06 -12.72
N THR A 78 -2.73 -2.60 -11.58
CA THR A 78 -1.98 -3.64 -10.86
C THR A 78 -1.99 -4.95 -11.65
N GLU A 79 -3.17 -5.36 -12.13
CA GLU A 79 -3.37 -6.60 -12.88
C GLU A 79 -2.76 -6.56 -14.29
N SER A 80 -2.76 -5.39 -14.95
CA SER A 80 -2.12 -5.19 -16.26
C SER A 80 -0.60 -5.44 -16.25
N ARG A 81 0.03 -5.37 -15.06
CA ARG A 81 1.46 -5.66 -14.82
C ARG A 81 1.71 -7.07 -14.25
N GLY A 82 0.69 -7.91 -14.20
CA GLY A 82 0.80 -9.29 -13.70
C GLY A 82 0.80 -9.41 -12.17
N PHE A 83 0.44 -8.37 -11.44
CA PHE A 83 0.27 -8.41 -9.99
C PHE A 83 -1.20 -8.62 -9.61
N THR A 84 -1.46 -8.93 -8.33
CA THR A 84 -2.81 -9.02 -7.79
C THR A 84 -3.01 -7.97 -6.71
N LEU A 85 -4.04 -7.14 -6.84
CA LEU A 85 -4.39 -6.18 -5.80
C LEU A 85 -5.06 -6.90 -4.62
N ARG A 86 -4.38 -6.88 -3.46
CA ARG A 86 -4.83 -7.47 -2.19
C ARG A 86 -4.87 -6.40 -1.10
N GLU A 87 -5.96 -6.38 -0.32
CA GLU A 87 -6.04 -5.55 0.88
C GLU A 87 -5.25 -6.22 2.03
N ARG A 88 -4.31 -5.47 2.62
CA ARG A 88 -3.62 -5.88 3.84
C ARG A 88 -4.24 -5.19 5.06
N LEU A 89 -3.98 -5.75 6.24
CA LEU A 89 -4.23 -5.05 7.49
C LEU A 89 -3.18 -3.94 7.69
N ALA A 90 -3.30 -3.19 8.80
CA ALA A 90 -2.20 -2.35 9.27
C ALA A 90 -0.87 -3.12 9.47
N LEU A 91 -0.96 -4.44 9.61
CA LEU A 91 0.17 -5.37 9.63
C LEU A 91 0.41 -5.95 8.23
N TYR A 92 1.67 -6.12 7.86
CA TYR A 92 2.01 -6.95 6.70
C TYR A 92 1.78 -8.45 7.00
N PRO A 93 1.41 -9.26 5.99
CA PRO A 93 1.05 -10.67 6.16
C PRO A 93 2.08 -11.50 6.96
N GLU A 94 3.37 -11.25 6.76
CA GLU A 94 4.46 -11.94 7.45
C GLU A 94 4.52 -11.67 8.96
N PHE A 95 3.81 -10.64 9.46
CA PHE A 95 3.71 -10.32 10.89
C PHE A 95 2.36 -10.69 11.51
N VAL A 96 1.35 -11.03 10.71
CA VAL A 96 -0.02 -11.26 11.19
C VAL A 96 -0.12 -12.41 12.20
N HIS A 97 0.67 -13.46 12.02
CA HIS A 97 0.70 -14.64 12.89
C HIS A 97 1.84 -14.63 13.91
N ARG A 98 2.60 -13.53 13.98
CA ARG A 98 3.73 -13.36 14.89
C ARG A 98 3.26 -12.67 16.16
N ASP A 99 2.75 -13.50 17.06
CA ASP A 99 2.17 -13.11 18.34
C ASP A 99 3.07 -12.15 19.15
N GLU A 100 4.39 -12.25 19.02
CA GLU A 100 5.36 -11.38 19.71
C GLU A 100 5.23 -9.89 19.38
N PHE A 101 4.69 -9.53 18.20
CA PHE A 101 4.48 -8.12 17.81
C PHE A 101 3.13 -7.56 18.23
N LEU A 102 2.25 -8.39 18.80
CA LEU A 102 0.86 -8.04 19.03
C LEU A 102 0.49 -8.18 20.51
N SER A 103 -0.24 -7.21 21.04
CA SER A 103 -0.88 -7.36 22.35
C SER A 103 -2.02 -8.40 22.26
N LEU A 104 -2.36 -9.05 23.38
CA LEU A 104 -3.44 -10.05 23.41
C LEU A 104 -4.77 -9.54 22.83
N ARG A 105 -5.11 -8.27 23.08
CA ARG A 105 -6.32 -7.64 22.54
C ARG A 105 -6.26 -7.49 21.02
N VAL A 106 -5.12 -7.07 20.48
CA VAL A 106 -4.92 -6.91 19.03
C VAL A 106 -4.89 -8.27 18.34
N ARG A 107 -4.22 -9.28 18.91
CA ARG A 107 -4.17 -10.65 18.38
C ARG A 107 -5.55 -11.21 18.12
N LYS A 108 -6.45 -11.07 19.10
CA LYS A 108 -7.84 -11.54 18.97
C LYS A 108 -8.50 -10.90 17.76
N ARG A 109 -8.39 -9.57 17.63
CA ARG A 109 -9.02 -8.84 16.53
C ARG A 109 -8.41 -9.19 15.17
N VAL A 110 -7.09 -9.28 15.09
CA VAL A 110 -6.37 -9.66 13.86
C VAL A 110 -6.82 -11.04 13.39
N ARG A 111 -6.96 -12.03 14.28
CA ARG A 111 -7.42 -13.39 13.92
C ARG A 111 -8.85 -13.43 13.38
N GLU A 112 -9.71 -12.49 13.78
CA GLU A 112 -11.09 -12.37 13.28
C GLU A 112 -11.14 -11.82 11.84
N VAL A 113 -10.20 -10.93 11.48
CA VAL A 113 -10.24 -10.17 10.22
C VAL A 113 -9.18 -10.58 9.19
N ALA A 114 -8.14 -11.31 9.60
CA ALA A 114 -7.10 -11.83 8.72
C ALA A 114 -7.48 -13.20 8.12
N GLY A 115 -7.25 -13.36 6.83
CA GLY A 115 -7.29 -14.64 6.13
C GLY A 115 -6.14 -15.55 6.53
N THR A 116 -6.16 -16.79 6.04
CA THR A 116 -5.10 -17.76 6.30
C THR A 116 -3.77 -17.40 5.64
N ASP A 117 -3.79 -16.52 4.63
CA ASP A 117 -2.62 -15.98 3.94
C ASP A 117 -2.13 -14.65 4.54
N GLY A 118 -2.69 -14.21 5.66
CA GLY A 118 -2.31 -12.99 6.36
C GLY A 118 -2.89 -11.69 5.77
N PHE A 119 -3.55 -11.73 4.61
CA PHE A 119 -4.26 -10.57 4.07
C PHE A 119 -5.64 -10.41 4.73
N ALA A 120 -6.33 -9.29 4.48
CA ALA A 120 -7.69 -9.10 5.00
C ALA A 120 -8.66 -10.16 4.42
N ARG A 121 -9.55 -10.71 5.27
CA ARG A 121 -10.70 -11.52 4.81
C ARG A 121 -11.67 -10.59 4.11
N ASP A 122 -12.00 -10.88 2.85
CA ASP A 122 -12.99 -10.23 1.97
C ASP A 122 -13.21 -8.71 2.19
N ALA A 123 -13.04 -7.92 1.13
CA ALA A 123 -13.28 -6.47 1.12
C ALA A 123 -14.65 -6.02 1.70
N ALA A 124 -15.62 -6.93 1.80
CA ALA A 124 -16.91 -6.71 2.46
C ALA A 124 -16.84 -6.49 3.98
N TYR A 125 -15.72 -6.78 4.65
CA TYR A 125 -15.58 -6.53 6.09
C TYR A 125 -15.42 -5.04 6.42
N ALA A 126 -14.76 -4.27 5.54
CA ALA A 126 -14.58 -2.82 5.72
C ALA A 126 -15.91 -2.03 5.64
N ALA A 127 -16.92 -2.57 4.95
CA ALA A 127 -18.26 -1.97 4.87
C ALA A 127 -19.13 -2.19 6.12
N ARG A 128 -18.61 -2.88 7.15
CA ARG A 128 -19.32 -3.20 8.41
C ARG A 128 -18.76 -2.51 9.65
N ILE A 129 -17.80 -1.60 9.47
CA ILE A 129 -17.23 -0.79 10.55
C ILE A 129 -17.68 0.65 10.37
#